data_AF-A0A7G1H3T7-F1
#
_entry.id   AF-A0A7G1H3T7-F1
#
_cell.length_a   1.000
_cell.length_b   1.000
_cell.length_c   1.000
_cell.angle_alpha   90.00
_cell.angle_beta   90.00
_cell.angle_gamma   90.00
#
_symmetry.space_group_name_H-M   'P 1'
#
loop_
_entity.id
_entity.type
_entity.pdbx_description
1 polymer ?
#
loop_
_entity_poly.entity_id
_entity_poly.type
_entity_poly.pdbx_seq_one_letter_code
_entity_poly.pdbx_strand_id
1 'polypeptide(L)'
;MSQAGKDRDPFGKTLKVYSMDGSIIAEHDIRVSDRHKRPVHPEHEQLNREYRERKGAYRSETLKRFKEAFKQQGEVFIEGLKKTVSANMYWHIEEILKLTEIYTAEDITAAMKECIECGSYHKNSIKRLLKARPLENL
;
A
#
# COMPACT_ATOMS: atom_id res chain seq x y z
N MET A 1 45.83 -21.05 -12.68
CA MET A 1 45.09 -20.16 -13.60
C MET A 1 43.64 -20.61 -13.57
N SER A 2 42.59 -19.83 -13.28
CA SER A 2 42.40 -18.41 -12.97
C SER A 2 41.12 -18.37 -12.13
N GLN A 3 41.17 -17.92 -10.87
CA GLN A 3 39.94 -17.61 -10.12
C GLN A 3 39.61 -16.16 -10.39
N ALA A 4 38.51 -15.98 -11.13
CA ALA A 4 37.92 -14.71 -11.49
C ALA A 4 37.72 -13.83 -10.24
N GLY A 5 38.21 -12.60 -10.33
CA GLY A 5 38.04 -11.58 -9.32
C GLY A 5 36.56 -11.39 -8.99
N LYS A 6 36.20 -11.70 -7.74
CA LYS A 6 35.00 -11.14 -7.13
C LYS A 6 35.29 -9.66 -6.91
N ASP A 7 34.57 -8.82 -7.65
CA ASP A 7 34.56 -7.38 -7.47
C ASP A 7 34.52 -7.02 -5.99
N ARG A 8 35.61 -6.42 -5.51
CA ARG A 8 35.66 -5.85 -4.16
C ARG A 8 34.76 -4.64 -4.19
N ASP A 9 33.65 -4.68 -3.46
CA ASP A 9 32.86 -3.49 -3.16
C ASP A 9 33.80 -2.48 -2.46
N PRO A 10 34.16 -1.36 -3.10
CA PRO A 10 35.17 -0.44 -2.57
C PRO A 10 34.70 0.30 -1.31
N PHE A 11 33.45 0.07 -0.87
CA PHE A 11 32.84 0.71 0.30
C PHE A 11 32.37 -0.26 1.38
N GLY A 12 32.66 -1.56 1.28
CA GLY A 12 32.33 -2.54 2.32
C GLY A 12 32.99 -2.18 3.66
N LYS A 13 32.21 -2.11 4.74
CA LYS A 13 32.73 -1.85 6.10
C LYS A 13 32.76 -3.16 6.87
N THR A 14 33.86 -3.48 7.53
CA THR A 14 33.94 -4.65 8.41
C THR A 14 33.52 -4.25 9.82
N LEU A 15 32.49 -4.90 10.37
CA LEU A 15 32.10 -4.77 11.77
C LEU A 15 32.86 -5.82 12.58
N LYS A 16 33.72 -5.35 13.48
CA LYS A 16 34.44 -6.17 14.45
C LYS A 16 33.67 -6.13 15.76
N VAL A 17 33.29 -7.30 16.27
CA VAL A 17 32.70 -7.45 17.61
C VAL A 17 33.83 -7.80 18.56
N TYR A 18 33.99 -7.00 19.61
CA TYR A 18 35.00 -7.18 20.64
C TYR A 18 34.35 -7.68 21.93
N SER A 19 35.04 -8.56 22.66
CA SER A 19 34.71 -8.85 24.05
C SER A 19 35.17 -7.72 24.98
N MET A 20 34.73 -7.78 26.23
CA MET A 20 35.03 -6.75 27.25
C MET A 20 36.52 -6.65 27.60
N ASP A 21 37.31 -7.68 27.27
CA ASP A 21 38.77 -7.71 27.42
C ASP A 21 39.51 -7.14 26.18
N GLY A 22 38.77 -6.66 25.17
CA GLY A 22 39.33 -6.08 23.96
C GLY A 22 39.78 -7.08 22.89
N SER A 23 39.55 -8.37 23.08
CA SER A 23 39.79 -9.37 22.03
C SER A 23 38.65 -9.41 21.02
N ILE A 24 38.95 -9.76 19.75
CA ILE A 24 37.93 -9.83 18.69
C ILE A 24 37.23 -11.18 18.79
N ILE A 25 35.91 -11.16 18.96
CA ILE A 25 35.08 -12.37 19.06
C ILE A 25 34.31 -12.68 17.77
N ALA A 26 34.11 -11.70 16.88
CA ALA A 26 33.54 -11.93 15.55
C ALA A 26 33.91 -10.82 14.56
N GLU A 27 34.00 -11.16 13.27
CA GLU A 27 34.12 -10.23 12.15
C GLU A 27 32.96 -10.44 11.17
N HIS A 28 32.28 -9.36 10.81
CA HIS A 28 31.19 -9.37 9.84
C HIS A 28 31.46 -8.37 8.71
N ASP A 29 31.43 -8.84 7.47
CA ASP A 29 31.49 -7.97 6.30
C ASP A 29 30.14 -7.31 6.04
N ILE A 30 30.05 -5.99 6.25
CA ILE A 30 28.87 -5.20 5.89
C ILE A 30 29.08 -4.63 4.50
N ARG A 31 28.37 -5.19 3.52
CA ARG A 31 28.31 -4.63 2.17
C ARG A 31 27.29 -3.49 2.13
N VAL A 32 27.64 -2.35 1.55
CA VAL A 32 26.71 -1.21 1.42
C VAL A 32 25.54 -1.57 0.50
N SER A 33 25.78 -2.48 -0.45
CA SER A 33 24.77 -3.11 -1.31
C SER A 33 23.74 -3.97 -0.57
N ASP A 34 24.00 -4.37 0.68
CA ASP A 34 23.06 -5.13 1.53
C ASP A 34 22.15 -4.24 2.40
N ARG A 35 22.18 -2.91 2.22
CA ARG A 35 21.12 -2.05 2.76
C ARG A 35 19.77 -2.60 2.29
N HIS A 36 18.89 -2.92 3.25
CA HIS A 36 17.56 -3.52 3.10
C HIS A 36 17.47 -5.06 3.09
N LYS A 37 18.57 -5.81 3.20
CA LYS A 37 18.45 -7.26 3.49
C LYS A 37 18.07 -7.45 4.95
N ARG A 38 16.79 -7.74 5.19
CA ARG A 38 16.30 -8.18 6.49
C ARG A 38 16.83 -9.59 6.76
N PRO A 39 17.42 -9.86 7.93
CA PRO A 39 17.71 -11.23 8.34
C PRO A 39 16.40 -12.06 8.29
N VAL A 40 16.40 -13.16 7.56
CA VAL A 40 15.24 -14.07 7.51
C VAL A 40 15.29 -14.95 8.75
N HIS A 41 14.65 -14.51 9.83
CA HIS A 41 14.47 -15.31 11.06
C HIS A 41 13.21 -16.19 10.93
N PRO A 42 13.21 -17.46 11.38
CA PRO A 42 12.07 -18.38 11.25
C PRO A 42 10.74 -17.84 11.80
N GLU A 43 10.78 -17.05 12.88
CA GLU A 43 9.61 -16.39 13.47
C GLU A 43 8.94 -15.37 12.51
N HIS A 44 9.68 -14.84 11.52
CA HIS A 44 9.12 -13.93 10.52
C HIS A 44 8.19 -14.63 9.54
N GLU A 45 8.32 -15.93 9.27
CA GLU A 45 7.40 -16.60 8.32
C GLU A 45 5.98 -16.69 8.86
N GLN A 46 5.83 -17.08 10.14
CA GLN A 46 4.55 -17.14 10.82
C GLN A 46 3.93 -15.74 10.97
N LEU A 47 4.70 -14.77 11.47
CA LEU A 47 4.23 -13.39 11.63
C LEU A 47 3.87 -12.74 10.28
N ASN A 48 4.66 -12.95 9.23
CA ASN A 48 4.35 -12.43 7.90
C ASN A 48 3.13 -13.13 7.28
N ARG A 49 2.88 -14.40 7.59
CA ARG A 49 1.70 -15.12 7.12
C ARG A 49 0.43 -14.56 7.77
N GLU A 50 0.38 -14.48 9.10
CA GLU A 50 -0.76 -13.91 9.83
C GLU A 50 -1.04 -12.46 9.42
N TYR A 51 0.01 -11.66 9.25
CA TYR A 51 -0.13 -10.29 8.77
C TYR A 51 -0.71 -10.21 7.35
N ARG A 52 -0.26 -11.10 6.44
CA ARG A 52 -0.81 -11.17 5.07
C ARG A 52 -2.27 -11.60 5.06
N GLU A 53 -2.64 -12.58 5.89
CA GLU A 53 -4.01 -13.09 6.02
C GLU A 53 -4.96 -12.01 6.56
N ARG A 54 -4.60 -11.37 7.68
CA ARG A 54 -5.38 -10.26 8.24
C ARG A 54 -5.55 -9.11 7.26
N LYS A 55 -4.47 -8.76 6.55
CA LYS A 55 -4.50 -7.71 5.52
C LYS A 55 -5.36 -8.12 4.31
N GLY A 56 -5.37 -9.39 3.94
CA GLY A 56 -6.23 -9.94 2.90
C GLY A 56 -7.71 -9.87 3.25
N ALA A 57 -8.06 -10.30 4.47
CA ALA A 57 -9.43 -10.24 4.98
C ALA A 57 -9.96 -8.78 5.01
N TYR A 58 -9.17 -7.86 5.58
CA TYR A 58 -9.52 -6.44 5.64
C TYR A 58 -9.74 -5.83 4.25
N ARG A 59 -8.87 -6.16 3.29
CA ARG A 59 -9.01 -5.71 1.89
C ARG A 59 -10.27 -6.24 1.24
N SER A 60 -10.58 -7.52 1.43
CA SER A 60 -11.78 -8.15 0.90
C SER A 60 -13.05 -7.50 1.47
N GLU A 61 -13.07 -7.29 2.78
CA GLU A 61 -14.18 -6.62 3.47
C GLU A 61 -14.38 -5.18 2.99
N THR A 62 -13.28 -4.43 2.83
CA THR A 62 -13.31 -3.05 2.33
C THR A 62 -13.91 -2.98 0.92
N LEU A 63 -13.52 -3.89 0.03
CA LEU A 63 -14.11 -3.99 -1.31
C LEU A 63 -15.58 -4.35 -1.25
N LYS A 64 -15.97 -5.29 -0.40
CA LYS A 64 -17.37 -5.70 -0.22
C LYS A 64 -18.23 -4.51 0.23
N ARG A 65 -17.82 -3.80 1.28
CA ARG A 65 -18.52 -2.60 1.78
C ARG A 65 -18.67 -1.53 0.69
N PHE A 66 -17.63 -1.29 -0.10
CA PHE A 66 -17.68 -0.33 -1.20
C PHE A 66 -18.67 -0.73 -2.30
N LYS A 67 -18.68 -2.01 -2.68
CA LYS A 67 -19.64 -2.54 -3.65
C LYS A 67 -21.07 -2.50 -3.14
N GLU A 68 -21.28 -2.78 -1.85
CA GLU A 68 -22.61 -2.71 -1.23
C GLU A 68 -23.12 -1.27 -1.17
N ALA A 69 -22.25 -0.31 -0.82
CA ALA A 69 -22.61 1.10 -0.72
C ALA A 69 -22.96 1.72 -2.08
N PHE A 70 -22.18 1.43 -3.12
CA PHE A 70 -22.28 2.13 -4.43
C PHE A 70 -22.71 1.22 -5.60
N LYS A 71 -23.05 -0.04 -5.32
CA LYS A 71 -23.56 -1.03 -6.27
C LYS A 71 -22.73 -1.07 -7.56
N GLN A 72 -23.38 -1.00 -8.72
CA GLN A 72 -22.76 -1.13 -10.04
C GLN A 72 -21.68 -0.07 -10.27
N GLN A 73 -21.91 1.18 -9.88
CA GLN A 73 -20.94 2.26 -10.03
C GLN A 73 -19.68 1.97 -9.20
N GLY A 74 -19.84 1.41 -8.00
CA GLY A 74 -18.73 0.97 -7.16
C GLY A 74 -17.86 -0.09 -7.84
N GLU A 75 -18.48 -1.07 -8.50
CA GLU A 75 -17.74 -2.11 -9.25
C GLU A 75 -16.93 -1.54 -10.40
N VAL A 76 -17.56 -0.69 -11.23
CA VAL A 76 -16.89 -0.04 -12.37
C VAL A 76 -15.73 0.84 -11.90
N PHE A 77 -15.93 1.58 -10.80
CA PHE A 77 -14.88 2.44 -10.24
C PHE A 77 -13.69 1.64 -9.71
N ILE A 78 -13.93 0.49 -9.06
CA ILE A 78 -12.86 -0.42 -8.61
C ILE A 78 -12.05 -0.90 -9.82
N GLU A 79 -12.70 -1.32 -10.90
CA GLU A 79 -11.99 -1.77 -12.10
C GLU A 79 -11.15 -0.65 -12.75
N GLY A 80 -11.65 0.58 -12.73
CA GLY A 80 -10.87 1.74 -13.16
C GLY A 80 -9.68 2.05 -12.25
N LEU A 81 -9.83 1.93 -10.93
CA LEU A 81 -8.74 2.10 -9.96
C LEU A 81 -7.64 1.04 -10.14
N LYS A 82 -8.01 -0.22 -10.39
CA LYS A 82 -7.05 -1.31 -10.65
C LYS A 82 -6.15 -0.99 -11.85
N LYS A 83 -6.71 -0.39 -12.89
CA LYS A 83 -6.00 -0.03 -14.13
C LYS A 83 -5.11 1.21 -13.97
N THR A 84 -5.47 2.13 -13.08
CA THR A 84 -4.85 3.47 -13.03
C THR A 84 -3.88 3.67 -11.86
N VAL A 85 -4.18 3.14 -10.67
CA VAL A 85 -3.46 3.50 -9.42
C VAL A 85 -3.07 2.30 -8.56
N SER A 86 -3.23 1.08 -9.07
CA SER A 86 -3.02 -0.26 -8.46
C SER A 86 -2.54 -0.34 -7.01
N ALA A 87 -1.36 0.21 -6.68
CA ALA A 87 -0.79 0.21 -5.32
C ALA A 87 -1.63 0.97 -4.27
N ASN A 88 -2.30 2.06 -4.64
CA ASN A 88 -3.05 2.95 -3.75
C ASN A 88 -4.58 2.78 -3.83
N MET A 89 -5.06 1.75 -4.54
CA MET A 89 -6.49 1.51 -4.75
C MET A 89 -7.28 1.49 -3.44
N TYR A 90 -6.82 0.74 -2.44
CA TYR A 90 -7.53 0.60 -1.16
C TYR A 90 -7.65 1.94 -0.42
N TRP A 91 -6.62 2.78 -0.48
CA TRP A 91 -6.67 4.11 0.13
C TRP A 91 -7.68 5.04 -0.55
N HIS A 92 -7.82 4.96 -1.88
CA HIS A 92 -8.87 5.70 -2.57
C HIS A 92 -10.25 5.21 -2.14
N ILE A 93 -10.44 3.90 -2.03
CA ILE A 93 -11.71 3.28 -1.62
C ILE A 93 -12.09 3.68 -0.20
N GLU A 94 -11.18 3.54 0.76
CA GLU A 94 -11.39 3.94 2.16
C GLU A 94 -11.76 5.42 2.27
N GLU A 95 -11.09 6.28 1.53
CA GLU A 95 -11.35 7.72 1.59
C GLU A 95 -12.68 8.12 0.96
N ILE A 96 -13.18 7.34 0.00
CA ILE A 96 -14.53 7.55 -0.56
C ILE A 96 -15.57 6.99 0.41
N LEU A 97 -15.31 5.84 1.05
CA LEU A 97 -16.20 5.32 2.10
C LEU A 97 -16.38 6.33 3.25
N LYS A 98 -15.31 6.99 3.69
CA LYS A 98 -15.42 8.05 4.71
C LYS A 98 -16.34 9.20 4.31
N LEU A 99 -16.57 9.43 3.01
CA LEU A 99 -17.49 10.48 2.57
C LEU A 99 -18.95 10.15 2.91
N THR A 100 -19.30 8.88 3.15
CA THR A 100 -20.66 8.50 3.55
C THR A 100 -21.02 9.00 4.96
N GLU A 101 -20.05 9.47 5.74
CA GLU A 101 -20.29 10.12 7.03
C GLU A 101 -20.83 11.56 6.88
N ILE A 102 -20.67 12.17 5.69
CA ILE A 102 -20.98 13.58 5.43
C ILE A 102 -21.99 13.72 4.29
N TYR A 103 -21.91 12.87 3.27
CA TYR A 103 -22.73 12.91 2.07
C TYR A 103 -23.58 11.65 1.97
N THR A 104 -24.73 11.78 1.30
CA THR A 104 -25.58 10.62 1.00
C THR A 104 -24.89 9.67 0.03
N ALA A 105 -25.29 8.40 0.06
CA ALA A 105 -24.82 7.42 -0.91
C ALA A 105 -25.24 7.82 -2.34
N GLU A 106 -26.41 8.45 -2.52
CA GLU A 106 -26.85 8.95 -3.82
C GLU A 106 -25.90 10.03 -4.38
N ASP A 107 -25.52 11.02 -3.56
CA ASP A 107 -24.65 12.12 -3.99
C ASP A 107 -23.27 11.61 -4.42
N ILE A 108 -22.70 10.72 -3.60
CA ILE A 108 -21.40 10.10 -3.89
C ILE A 108 -21.50 9.24 -5.16
N THR A 109 -22.59 8.48 -5.33
CA THR A 109 -22.81 7.66 -6.52
C THR A 109 -22.93 8.53 -7.78
N ALA A 110 -23.62 9.66 -7.70
CA ALA A 110 -23.76 10.59 -8.80
C ALA A 110 -22.41 11.23 -9.18
N ALA A 111 -21.63 11.69 -8.20
CA ALA A 111 -20.27 12.20 -8.43
C ALA A 111 -19.33 11.11 -8.99
N MET A 112 -19.46 9.88 -8.51
CA MET A 112 -18.72 8.73 -9.01
C MET A 112 -19.05 8.43 -10.47
N LYS A 113 -20.33 8.51 -10.86
CA LYS A 113 -20.78 8.32 -12.24
C LYS A 113 -20.11 9.32 -13.19
N GLU A 114 -20.11 10.61 -12.85
CA GLU A 114 -19.40 11.64 -13.64
C GLU A 114 -17.89 11.34 -13.74
N CYS A 115 -17.29 10.91 -12.64
CA CYS A 115 -15.88 10.52 -12.65
C CYS A 115 -15.61 9.33 -13.59
N ILE A 116 -16.50 8.33 -13.63
CA ILE A 116 -16.41 7.18 -14.53
C ILE A 116 -16.52 7.64 -16.00
N GLU A 117 -17.50 8.50 -16.30
CA GLU A 117 -17.73 9.02 -17.66
C GLU A 117 -16.51 9.80 -18.20
N CYS A 118 -15.81 10.54 -17.34
CA CYS A 118 -14.57 11.24 -17.70
C CYS A 118 -13.29 10.39 -17.53
N GLY A 119 -13.40 9.12 -17.13
CA GLY A 119 -12.26 8.24 -16.89
C GLY A 119 -11.36 8.64 -15.71
N SER A 120 -11.87 9.44 -14.76
CA SER A 120 -11.14 9.95 -13.60
C SER A 120 -11.35 9.08 -12.36
N TYR A 121 -10.46 8.12 -12.15
CA TYR A 121 -10.56 7.19 -11.01
C TYR A 121 -9.72 7.68 -9.82
N HIS A 122 -10.21 8.71 -9.13
CA HIS A 122 -9.49 9.28 -7.98
C HIS A 122 -10.42 9.89 -6.93
N LYS A 123 -10.11 9.64 -5.65
CA LYS A 123 -10.89 10.17 -4.52
C LYS A 123 -11.07 11.69 -4.54
N ASN A 124 -10.05 12.43 -4.96
CA ASN A 124 -10.10 13.90 -4.97
C ASN A 124 -11.02 14.44 -6.07
N SER A 125 -11.22 13.69 -7.16
CA SER A 125 -12.18 14.06 -8.20
C SER A 125 -13.59 14.02 -7.62
N ILE A 126 -13.95 12.93 -6.93
CA ILE A 126 -15.23 12.80 -6.22
C ILE A 126 -15.39 13.92 -5.18
N LYS A 127 -14.39 14.15 -4.32
CA LYS A 127 -14.45 15.23 -3.31
C LYS A 127 -14.67 16.62 -3.94
N ARG A 128 -14.10 16.89 -5.10
CA ARG A 128 -14.29 18.18 -5.79
C ARG A 128 -15.71 18.32 -6.32
N LEU A 129 -16.25 17.28 -6.94
CA LEU A 129 -17.63 17.28 -7.45
C LEU A 129 -18.65 17.46 -6.32
N LEU A 130 -18.48 16.73 -5.21
CA LEU A 130 -19.36 16.85 -4.05
C LEU A 130 -19.34 18.24 -3.42
N LYS A 131 -18.17 18.89 -3.37
CA LYS A 131 -18.04 20.27 -2.86
C LYS A 131 -18.63 21.33 -3.79
N ALA A 132 -18.65 21.06 -5.09
CA ALA A 132 -19.18 21.98 -6.08
C ALA A 132 -20.71 21.94 -6.17
N ARG A 133 -21.35 20.92 -5.62
CA ARG A 133 -22.80 20.81 -5.57
C ARG A 133 -23.35 21.63 -4.39
N PRO A 134 -24.38 22.46 -4.60
CA PRO A 134 -25.12 23.03 -3.49
C PRO A 134 -25.72 21.87 -2.68
N LEU A 135 -25.62 21.97 -1.35
CA LEU A 135 -26.28 21.04 -0.42
C LEU A 135 -27.80 21.28 -0.51
N GLU A 136 -28.43 20.79 -1.57
CA GLU A 136 -29.88 20.70 -1.64
C GLU A 136 -30.28 19.48 -0.80
N ASN A 137 -31.04 19.73 0.28
CA ASN A 137 -31.56 18.79 1.28
C ASN A 137 -30.74 18.72 2.60
N LEU A 138 -30.92 19.75 3.43
CA LEU A 138 -30.88 19.67 4.89
C LEU A 138 -32.32 19.77 5.42
#